data_AF-A0A915I627-F1
#
_entry.id   AF-A0A915I627-F1
#
_cell.length_a   1.000
_cell.length_b   1.000
_cell.length_c   1.000
_cell.angle_alpha   90.00
_cell.angle_beta   90.00
_cell.angle_gamma   90.00
#
_symmetry.space_group_name_H-M   'P 1'
#
loop_
_entity.id
_entity.type
_entity.pdbx_description
1 polymer ?
#
loop_
_entity_poly.entity_id
_entity_poly.type
_entity_poly.pdbx_seq_one_letter_code
_entity_poly.pdbx_strand_id
1 'polypeptide(L)'
;MKIEKECVDTLLTSLDKKQLLQLAELNRIFDVLGNEAEVPRAQAHEMVDDMVKDNVLTPEEAIAVKKQLTADKIKLAQIAKLTEPYVMLRGDGTVGSKNAPAKATTPSTTK
;
A
#
# COMPACT_ATOMS: atom_id res chain seq x y z
N MET A 1 1.63 23.79 -7.10
CA MET A 1 1.88 23.91 -8.56
C MET A 1 3.29 23.57 -9.05
N LYS A 2 4.41 24.19 -8.63
CA LYS A 2 5.75 23.81 -9.18
C LYS A 2 6.14 22.36 -8.86
N ILE A 3 5.93 21.94 -7.61
CA ILE A 3 6.29 20.59 -7.12
C ILE A 3 5.40 19.50 -7.72
N GLU A 4 4.10 19.75 -7.90
CA GLU A 4 3.19 18.82 -8.59
C GLU A 4 3.65 18.56 -10.02
N LYS A 5 3.95 19.63 -10.77
CA LYS A 5 4.41 19.51 -12.15
C LYS A 5 5.70 18.70 -12.23
N GLU A 6 6.67 18.97 -11.36
CA GLU A 6 7.91 18.19 -11.28
C GLU A 6 7.66 16.70 -11.00
N CYS A 7 6.72 16.37 -10.11
CA CYS A 7 6.38 14.97 -9.80
C CYS A 7 5.70 14.27 -10.98
N VAL A 8 4.77 14.96 -11.67
CA VAL A 8 4.10 14.43 -12.87
C VAL A 8 5.11 14.24 -14.01
N ASP A 9 5.96 15.24 -14.27
CA ASP A 9 6.99 15.17 -15.32
C ASP A 9 7.97 14.02 -15.05
N THR A 10 8.35 13.80 -13.79
CA THR A 10 9.20 12.67 -13.38
C THR A 10 8.50 11.33 -13.62
N LEU A 11 7.24 11.19 -13.24
CA LEU A 11 6.47 9.96 -13.43
C LEU A 11 6.31 9.63 -14.93
N LEU A 12 5.89 10.60 -15.73
CA LEU A 12 5.68 10.43 -17.17
C LEU A 12 6.99 10.11 -17.89
N THR A 13 8.07 10.82 -17.56
CA THR A 13 9.39 10.56 -18.14
C THR A 13 9.88 9.14 -17.84
N SER A 14 9.68 8.66 -16.61
CA SER A 14 10.07 7.29 -16.22
C SER A 14 9.24 6.23 -16.95
N LEU A 15 7.94 6.47 -17.16
CA LEU A 15 7.09 5.59 -17.96
C LEU A 15 7.52 5.55 -19.43
N ASP A 16 7.73 6.72 -20.05
CA ASP A 16 8.16 6.83 -21.45
C ASP A 16 9.52 6.15 -21.70
N LYS A 17 10.46 6.32 -20.76
CA LYS A 17 11.80 5.73 -20.84
C LYS A 17 11.88 4.31 -20.31
N LYS A 18 10.77 3.74 -19.80
CA LYS A 18 10.72 2.45 -19.10
C LYS A 18 11.77 2.35 -17.98
N GLN A 19 12.01 3.46 -17.28
CA GLN A 19 12.95 3.52 -16.18
C GLN A 19 12.25 3.19 -14.86
N LEU A 20 12.93 2.41 -14.03
CA LEU A 20 12.50 2.18 -12.66
C LEU A 20 12.72 3.46 -11.84
N LEU A 21 11.71 3.84 -11.06
CA LEU A 21 11.83 4.90 -10.07
C LEU A 21 12.45 4.36 -8.79
N GLN A 22 13.25 5.19 -8.13
CA GLN A 22 13.67 4.87 -6.76
C GLN A 22 12.47 4.96 -5.82
N LEU A 23 12.50 4.17 -4.74
CA LEU A 23 11.42 4.15 -3.75
C LEU A 23 11.17 5.54 -3.15
N ALA A 24 12.22 6.34 -2.94
CA ALA A 24 12.11 7.72 -2.44
C ALA A 24 11.37 8.65 -3.43
N GLU A 25 11.62 8.48 -4.73
CA GLU A 25 10.94 9.26 -5.78
C GLU A 25 9.47 8.85 -5.88
N LEU A 26 9.19 7.55 -5.80
CA LEU A 26 7.84 7.01 -5.80
C LEU A 26 7.05 7.49 -4.59
N ASN A 27 7.64 7.46 -3.39
CA ASN A 27 7.02 7.99 -2.17
C ASN A 27 6.73 9.48 -2.31
N ARG A 28 7.67 10.27 -2.85
CA ARG A 28 7.45 11.70 -3.07
C ARG A 28 6.31 11.97 -4.06
N ILE A 29 6.26 11.25 -5.17
CA ILE A 29 5.16 11.34 -6.15
C ILE A 29 3.84 10.99 -5.47
N PHE A 30 3.83 9.93 -4.67
CA PHE A 30 2.64 9.46 -3.96
C PHE A 30 2.17 10.47 -2.89
N ASP A 31 3.06 11.09 -2.14
CA ASP A 31 2.70 12.11 -1.15
C ASP A 31 2.12 13.37 -1.80
N VAL A 32 2.69 13.79 -2.94
CA VAL A 32 2.23 14.99 -3.64
C VAL A 32 0.90 14.73 -4.36
N LEU A 33 0.78 13.63 -5.10
CA LEU A 33 -0.42 13.33 -5.89
C LEU A 33 -1.53 12.71 -5.03
N GLY A 34 -1.18 11.84 -4.09
CA GLY A 34 -2.15 11.09 -3.30
C GLY A 34 -2.94 11.95 -2.31
N ASN A 35 -2.42 13.13 -1.94
CA ASN A 35 -3.13 14.09 -1.10
C ASN A 35 -4.06 15.04 -1.88
N GLU A 36 -3.87 15.15 -3.19
CA GLU A 36 -4.66 16.00 -4.09
C GLU A 36 -5.72 15.18 -4.85
N ALA A 37 -5.43 13.92 -5.16
CA ALA A 37 -6.33 13.03 -5.88
C ALA A 37 -7.38 12.41 -4.94
N GLU A 38 -8.65 12.65 -5.26
CA GLU A 38 -9.82 12.07 -4.59
C GLU A 38 -10.60 11.16 -5.53
N VAL A 39 -11.04 10.02 -5.00
CA VAL A 39 -11.93 9.07 -5.70
C VAL A 39 -13.24 8.90 -4.93
N PRO A 40 -14.36 8.61 -5.61
CA PRO A 40 -15.60 8.21 -4.94
C PRO A 40 -15.38 6.97 -4.07
N ARG A 41 -16.08 6.91 -2.94
CA ARG A 41 -15.99 5.80 -1.98
C ARG A 41 -16.15 4.41 -2.63
N ALA A 42 -17.06 4.27 -3.58
CA ALA A 42 -17.28 3.01 -4.29
C ALA A 42 -16.02 2.55 -5.04
N GLN A 43 -15.36 3.46 -5.76
CA GLN A 43 -14.09 3.16 -6.44
C GLN A 43 -12.98 2.86 -5.43
N ALA A 44 -12.91 3.58 -4.30
CA ALA A 44 -11.95 3.26 -3.25
C ALA A 44 -12.15 1.83 -2.70
N HIS A 45 -13.40 1.38 -2.55
CA HIS A 45 -13.69 0.00 -2.12
C HIS A 45 -13.29 -1.03 -3.18
N GLU A 46 -13.52 -0.75 -4.46
CA GLU A 46 -13.08 -1.60 -5.57
C GLU A 46 -11.56 -1.72 -5.61
N MET A 47 -10.83 -0.61 -5.43
CA MET A 47 -9.36 -0.62 -5.33
C MET A 47 -8.88 -1.53 -4.19
N VAL A 48 -9.55 -1.50 -3.04
CA VAL A 48 -9.23 -2.39 -1.91
C VAL A 48 -9.54 -3.85 -2.22
N ASP A 49 -10.60 -4.15 -2.98
CA ASP A 49 -10.89 -5.52 -3.43
C ASP A 49 -9.86 -6.04 -4.42
N ASP A 50 -9.41 -5.19 -5.33
CA ASP A 50 -8.36 -5.55 -6.29
C ASP A 50 -7.03 -5.83 -5.58
N MET A 51 -6.71 -5.08 -4.51
CA MET A 51 -5.56 -5.39 -3.64
C MET A 51 -5.65 -6.78 -2.99
N VAL A 52 -6.86 -7.29 -2.70
CA VAL A 52 -7.01 -8.68 -2.21
C VAL A 52 -6.74 -9.69 -3.32
N LYS A 53 -7.27 -9.44 -4.53
CA LYS A 53 -7.02 -10.31 -5.70
C LYS A 53 -5.52 -10.38 -6.03
N ASP A 54 -4.82 -9.27 -5.85
CA ASP A 54 -3.38 -9.15 -6.08
C ASP A 54 -2.53 -9.67 -4.91
N ASN A 55 -3.15 -10.23 -3.87
CA ASN A 55 -2.50 -10.73 -2.65
C ASN A 55 -1.70 -9.67 -1.87
N VAL A 56 -2.06 -8.39 -2.03
CA VAL A 56 -1.48 -7.27 -1.28
C VAL A 56 -2.09 -7.19 0.13
N LEU A 57 -3.38 -7.49 0.25
CA LEU A 57 -4.14 -7.51 1.51
C LEU A 57 -4.84 -8.85 1.72
N THR A 58 -5.02 -9.26 2.98
CA THR A 58 -5.96 -10.36 3.28
C THR A 58 -7.42 -9.87 3.24
N PRO A 59 -8.40 -10.77 3.08
CA PRO A 59 -9.82 -10.41 3.12
C PRO A 59 -10.23 -9.70 4.42
N GLU A 60 -9.68 -10.11 5.57
CA GLU A 60 -9.96 -9.49 6.87
C GLU A 60 -9.42 -8.06 6.95
N GLU A 61 -8.23 -7.83 6.40
CA GLU A 61 -7.63 -6.50 6.32
C GLU A 61 -8.44 -5.58 5.41
N ALA A 62 -8.86 -6.07 4.25
CA ALA A 62 -9.72 -5.31 3.35
C ALA A 62 -11.02 -4.86 4.03
N ILE A 63 -11.65 -5.72 4.85
CA ILE A 63 -12.82 -5.34 5.64
C ILE A 63 -12.48 -4.22 6.63
N ALA A 64 -11.34 -4.31 7.32
CA ALA A 64 -10.91 -3.29 8.28
C ALA A 64 -10.58 -1.94 7.61
N VAL A 65 -9.97 -1.98 6.42
CA VAL A 65 -9.68 -0.78 5.61
C VAL A 65 -10.99 -0.13 5.16
N LYS A 66 -11.91 -0.89 4.53
CA LYS A 66 -13.20 -0.37 4.06
C LYS A 66 -14.06 0.24 5.16
N LYS A 67 -13.99 -0.30 6.39
CA LYS A 67 -14.67 0.29 7.56
C LYS A 67 -14.15 1.68 7.93
N GLN A 68 -12.88 1.98 7.65
CA GLN A 68 -12.25 3.27 7.91
C GLN A 68 -12.47 4.28 6.77
N LEU A 69 -12.76 3.80 5.56
CA LEU A 69 -13.10 4.63 4.39
C LEU A 69 -14.59 5.02 4.43
N THR A 70 -14.95 5.98 5.28
CA THR A 70 -16.36 6.38 5.49
C THR A 70 -16.82 7.59 4.70
N ALA A 71 -15.90 8.45 4.25
CA ALA A 71 -16.23 9.65 3.49
C ALA A 71 -16.68 9.33 2.05
N ASP A 72 -17.49 10.20 1.46
CA ASP A 72 -17.98 10.05 0.08
C ASP A 72 -16.86 10.20 -0.96
N LYS A 73 -15.86 11.03 -0.64
CA LYS A 73 -14.62 11.19 -1.39
C LYS A 73 -13.45 10.79 -0.52
N ILE A 74 -12.61 9.91 -1.05
CA ILE A 74 -11.47 9.32 -0.36
C ILE A 74 -10.20 9.76 -1.08
N LYS A 75 -9.24 10.30 -0.34
CA LYS A 75 -7.92 10.62 -0.89
C LYS A 75 -7.12 9.35 -1.08
N LEU A 76 -6.39 9.22 -2.20
CA LEU A 76 -5.56 8.04 -2.44
C LEU A 76 -4.51 7.84 -1.33
N ALA A 77 -4.00 8.92 -0.75
CA ALA A 77 -3.08 8.86 0.39
C ALA A 77 -3.70 8.23 1.64
N GLN A 78 -5.02 8.34 1.84
CA GLN A 78 -5.69 7.66 2.95
C GLN A 78 -5.71 6.15 2.76
N ILE A 79 -5.96 5.68 1.52
CA ILE A 79 -5.96 4.26 1.20
C ILE A 79 -4.56 3.68 1.46
N ALA A 80 -3.51 4.30 0.91
CA ALA A 80 -2.15 3.78 1.08
C ALA A 80 -1.66 3.77 2.53
N LYS A 81 -2.01 4.77 3.34
CA LYS A 81 -1.68 4.77 4.77
C LYS A 81 -2.32 3.60 5.52
N LEU A 82 -3.54 3.23 5.15
CA LEU A 82 -4.25 2.11 5.77
C LEU A 82 -3.73 0.74 5.30
N THR A 83 -3.04 0.71 4.16
CA THR A 83 -2.48 -0.50 3.55
C THR A 83 -0.95 -0.54 3.62
N GLU A 84 -0.32 0.36 4.38
CA GLU A 84 1.14 0.47 4.45
C GLU A 84 1.72 -0.82 5.08
N PRO A 85 2.74 -1.44 4.46
CA PRO A 85 3.35 -2.63 5.02
C PRO A 85 4.17 -2.28 6.27
N TYR A 86 3.79 -2.84 7.42
CA TYR A 86 4.58 -2.73 8.64
C TYR A 86 5.50 -3.94 8.81
N VAL A 87 6.77 -3.65 9.10
CA VAL A 87 7.75 -4.61 9.55
C VAL A 87 7.72 -4.63 11.08
N MET A 88 7.47 -5.80 11.66
CA MET A 88 7.47 -6.00 13.10
C MET A 88 8.71 -6.78 13.51
N LEU A 89 9.45 -6.25 14.49
CA LEU A 89 10.45 -7.03 15.21
C LEU A 89 9.72 -7.81 16.30
N ARG A 90 9.75 -9.14 16.21
CA ARG A 90 9.17 -10.03 17.21
C ARG A 90 10.11 -10.11 18.42
N GLY A 91 9.55 -10.46 19.59
CA GLY A 91 10.32 -10.57 20.84
C GLY A 91 11.44 -11.62 20.83
N ASP A 92 11.42 -12.55 19.86
CA ASP A 92 12.47 -13.54 19.60
C ASP A 92 13.58 -13.02 18.66
N GLY A 93 13.55 -11.73 18.30
CA GLY A 93 14.50 -11.10 17.38
C GLY A 93 14.23 -11.37 15.90
N THR A 94 13.17 -12.10 15.57
CA THR A 94 12.81 -12.35 14.17
C THR A 94 12.03 -11.17 13.57
N VAL A 95 12.26 -10.92 12.29
CA VAL A 95 11.56 -9.89 11.53
C VAL A 95 10.37 -10.53 10.83
N GLY A 96 9.16 -10.00 11.08
CA GLY A 96 7.96 -10.37 10.35
C GLY A 96 7.38 -9.17 9.61
N SER A 97 6.60 -9.41 8.57
CA SER A 97 5.65 -8.43 8.05
C SER A 97 4.23 -8.90 8.37
N LYS A 98 3.27 -7.98 8.32
CA LYS A 98 1.85 -8.30 8.49
C LYS A 98 1.35 -9.41 7.53
N ASN A 99 2.00 -9.52 6.36
CA ASN A 99 1.66 -10.47 5.29
C ASN A 99 2.53 -11.75 5.31
N ALA A 100 3.43 -11.91 6.28
CA ALA A 100 4.23 -13.13 6.36
C ALA A 100 3.32 -14.30 6.80
N PRO A 101 3.19 -15.38 6.02
CA PRO A 101 2.40 -16.54 6.45
C PRO A 101 2.94 -17.00 7.80
N ALA A 102 2.02 -17.27 8.74
CA ALA A 102 2.38 -17.86 10.03
C ALA A 102 3.28 -19.06 9.75
N LYS A 103 4.53 -19.01 10.23
CA LYS A 103 5.52 -20.07 10.05
C LYS A 103 4.82 -21.38 10.41
N ALA A 104 4.65 -22.28 9.44
CA ALA A 104 4.13 -23.61 9.69
C ALA A 104 5.03 -24.23 10.75
N THR A 105 4.50 -24.39 11.97
CA THR A 105 5.17 -25.08 13.06
C THR A 105 5.33 -26.53 12.64
N THR A 106 6.47 -26.88 12.06
CA THR A 106 6.89 -28.28 11.97
C THR A 106 7.08 -28.77 13.41
N PRO A 107 6.36 -29.80 13.86
CA PRO A 107 6.60 -30.36 15.17
C PRO A 107 8.03 -30.91 15.20
N SER A 108 8.80 -30.44 16.18
CA SER A 108 10.14 -30.94 16.45
C SER A 108 10.03 -32.40 16.86
N THR A 109 10.33 -33.32 15.95
CA THR A 109 10.47 -34.73 16.28
C THR A 109 11.79 -34.90 17.04
N THR A 110 11.71 -34.94 18.36
CA THR A 110 12.83 -35.36 19.22
C THR A 110 13.09 -36.85 18.96
N LYS A 111 14.31 -37.19 18.53
CA LYS A 111 14.87 -38.53 18.60
C LYS A 111 15.79 -38.61 19.80
#